data_AF-R9B1R8-F1
#
_entry.id   AF-R9B1R8-F1
#
_cell.length_a   1.000
_cell.length_b   1.000
_cell.length_c   1.000
_cell.angle_alpha   90.00
_cell.angle_beta   90.00
_cell.angle_gamma   90.00
#
_symmetry.space_group_name_H-M   'P 1'
#
loop_
_entity.id
_entity.type
_entity.pdbx_description
1 polymer ?
#
loop_
_entity_poly.entity_id
_entity_poly.type
_entity_poly.pdbx_seq_one_letter_code
_entity_poly.pdbx_strand_id
1 'polypeptide(L)'
;MVFSQIVQNLDREYELFINSQSYQSYKNSDIQIKALFLRNALKAIRYPHTNLIPLGGGVYKLLNFDHFELDLNLFNTPLFQNKTAFINWVSSRLYKDISP
;
A
#
# COMPACT_ATOMS: atom_id res chain seq x y z
N MET A 1 8.95 -7.75 15.63
CA MET A 1 9.92 -6.76 15.11
C MET A 1 9.64 -6.40 13.65
N VAL A 2 9.31 -7.35 12.77
CA VAL A 2 9.03 -7.07 11.34
C VAL A 2 7.72 -6.30 11.12
N PHE A 3 6.62 -6.71 11.77
CA PHE A 3 5.31 -6.01 11.68
C PHE A 3 5.40 -4.53 12.08
N SER A 4 6.06 -4.24 13.21
CA SER A 4 6.24 -2.88 13.72
C SER A 4 7.03 -1.99 12.76
N GLN A 5 8.02 -2.55 12.05
CA GLN A 5 8.82 -1.82 11.07
C GLN A 5 8.00 -1.49 9.81
N ILE A 6 7.15 -2.42 9.35
CA ILE A 6 6.23 -2.21 8.23
C ILE A 6 5.25 -1.09 8.56
N VAL A 7 4.63 -1.13 9.75
CA VAL A 7 3.70 -0.09 10.21
C VAL A 7 4.40 1.28 10.26
N GLN A 8 5.59 1.37 10.88
CA GLN A 8 6.33 2.63 10.97
C GLN A 8 6.70 3.21 9.60
N ASN A 9 7.14 2.37 8.67
CA ASN A 9 7.46 2.82 7.32
C ASN A 9 6.22 3.28 6.57
N LEU A 10 5.12 2.52 6.62
CA LEU A 10 3.85 2.90 5.99
C LEU A 10 3.30 4.21 6.59
N ASP A 11 3.42 4.39 7.90
CA ASP A 11 2.99 5.61 8.60
C ASP A 11 3.78 6.83 8.11
N ARG A 12 5.10 6.71 8.03
CA ARG A 12 5.98 7.75 7.47
C ARG A 12 5.64 8.07 6.02
N GLU A 13 5.46 7.06 5.18
CA GLU A 13 5.11 7.25 3.77
C GLU A 13 3.71 7.87 3.61
N TYR A 14 2.79 7.63 4.54
CA TYR A 14 1.47 8.23 4.52
C TYR A 14 1.57 9.74 4.71
N GLU A 15 2.34 10.18 5.72
CA GLU A 15 2.58 11.60 5.98
C GLU A 15 3.28 12.29 4.80
N LEU A 16 4.25 11.63 4.17
CA LEU A 16 4.90 12.16 2.97
C LEU A 16 3.92 12.26 1.79
N PHE A 17 3.06 11.27 1.63
CA PHE A 17 2.14 11.19 0.51
C PHE A 17 1.03 12.25 0.60
N ILE A 18 0.39 12.46 1.76
CA ILE A 18 -0.68 13.47 1.89
C ILE A 18 -0.20 14.89 1.63
N ASN A 19 1.09 15.14 1.86
CA ASN A 19 1.75 16.42 1.59
C ASN A 19 2.29 16.53 0.15
N SER A 20 2.16 15.48 -0.66
CA SER A 20 2.67 15.46 -2.04
C SER A 20 1.70 16.07 -3.04
N GLN A 21 2.25 16.57 -4.16
CA GLN A 21 1.45 17.02 -5.30
C GLN A 21 0.57 15.89 -5.86
N SER A 22 1.07 14.64 -5.85
CA SER A 22 0.31 13.48 -6.31
C SER A 22 -0.98 13.29 -5.52
N TYR A 23 -0.95 13.43 -4.19
CA TYR A 23 -2.18 13.38 -3.41
C TYR A 23 -3.14 14.50 -3.80
N GLN A 24 -2.66 15.73 -3.93
CA GLN A 24 -3.52 16.86 -4.30
C GLN A 24 -4.20 16.69 -5.66
N SER A 25 -3.50 16.11 -6.64
CA SER A 25 -4.04 15.84 -7.97
C SER A 25 -5.14 14.77 -7.99
N TYR A 26 -5.17 13.86 -7.02
CA TYR A 26 -6.06 12.70 -7.03
C TYR A 26 -6.98 12.58 -5.79
N LYS A 27 -6.93 13.53 -4.85
CA LYS A 27 -7.68 13.53 -3.58
C LYS A 27 -9.18 13.30 -3.67
N ASN A 28 -9.78 13.57 -4.84
CA ASN A 28 -11.21 13.36 -5.09
C ASN A 28 -11.56 11.90 -5.44
N SER A 29 -10.57 11.02 -5.57
CA SER A 29 -10.75 9.61 -5.90
C SER A 29 -10.03 8.73 -4.89
N ASP A 30 -10.79 8.20 -3.92
CA ASP A 30 -10.28 7.34 -2.85
C ASP A 30 -9.52 6.12 -3.40
N ILE A 31 -10.01 5.52 -4.49
CA ILE A 31 -9.34 4.38 -5.12
C ILE A 31 -7.98 4.75 -5.73
N GLN A 32 -7.88 5.93 -6.36
CA GLN A 32 -6.64 6.38 -7.00
C GLN A 32 -5.60 6.76 -5.96
N ILE A 33 -5.99 7.45 -4.87
CA ILE A 33 -5.05 7.79 -3.80
C ILE A 33 -4.54 6.52 -3.08
N LYS A 34 -5.41 5.53 -2.84
CA LYS A 34 -5.00 4.24 -2.27
C LYS A 34 -3.96 3.54 -3.15
N ALA A 35 -4.22 3.47 -4.46
CA ALA A 35 -3.32 2.83 -5.41
C ALA A 35 -1.96 3.56 -5.52
N LEU A 36 -1.99 4.89 -5.60
CA LEU A 36 -0.78 5.72 -5.67
C LEU A 36 0.05 5.64 -4.40
N PHE A 37 -0.59 5.73 -3.24
CA PHE A 37 0.06 5.55 -1.95
C PHE A 37 0.74 4.19 -1.89
N LEU A 38 0.01 3.09 -2.19
CA LEU A 38 0.56 1.74 -2.12
C LEU A 38 1.78 1.58 -3.03
N ARG A 39 1.68 2.05 -4.28
CA ARG A 39 2.79 2.00 -5.24
C ARG A 39 4.04 2.70 -4.70
N ASN A 40 3.88 3.87 -4.07
CA ASN A 40 5.00 4.65 -3.55
C ASN A 40 5.56 4.02 -2.27
N ALA A 41 4.69 3.62 -1.35
CA ALA A 41 5.08 3.05 -0.08
C ALA A 41 5.82 1.71 -0.25
N LEU A 42 5.37 0.85 -1.17
CA LEU A 42 6.02 -0.42 -1.48
C LEU A 42 7.44 -0.22 -2.04
N LYS A 43 7.63 0.79 -2.90
CA LYS A 43 8.97 1.18 -3.38
C LYS A 43 9.86 1.66 -2.23
N ALA A 44 9.32 2.49 -1.34
CA ALA A 44 10.06 3.08 -0.22
C ALA A 44 10.48 2.04 0.83
N ILE A 45 9.62 1.06 1.11
CA ILE A 45 9.91 -0.05 2.03
C ILE A 45 11.00 -1.00 1.47
N ARG A 46 11.51 -0.72 0.25
CA ARG A 46 12.53 -1.52 -0.45
C ARG A 46 12.18 -2.99 -0.47
N TYR A 47 10.90 -3.28 -0.70
CA TYR A 47 10.49 -4.58 -1.16
C TYR A 47 11.15 -4.78 -2.53
N PRO A 48 12.24 -5.56 -2.62
CA PRO A 48 13.06 -5.60 -3.82
C PRO A 48 12.16 -6.01 -4.96
N HIS A 49 12.25 -5.32 -6.09
CA HIS A 49 11.62 -5.76 -7.33
C HIS A 49 10.11 -6.01 -7.29
N THR A 50 9.42 -5.33 -6.38
CA THR A 50 7.99 -5.55 -6.20
C THR A 50 7.19 -4.65 -7.15
N ASN A 51 6.43 -5.26 -8.05
CA ASN A 51 5.59 -4.60 -9.03
C ASN A 51 4.13 -4.61 -8.57
N LEU A 52 3.51 -3.43 -8.55
CA LEU A 52 2.06 -3.30 -8.38
C LEU A 52 1.41 -3.29 -9.77
N ILE A 53 0.87 -4.43 -10.18
CA ILE A 53 0.21 -4.62 -11.48
C ILE A 53 -1.30 -4.36 -11.34
N PRO A 54 -1.89 -3.41 -12.07
CA PRO A 54 -3.33 -3.23 -12.07
C PRO A 54 -4.00 -4.42 -12.79
N LEU A 55 -4.95 -5.08 -12.14
CA LEU A 55 -5.81 -6.10 -12.73
C LEU A 55 -7.13 -5.52 -13.28
N GLY A 56 -7.37 -4.22 -13.04
CA GLY A 56 -8.58 -3.50 -13.45
C GLY A 56 -9.51 -3.22 -12.28
N GLY A 57 -10.29 -2.13 -12.39
CA GLY A 57 -11.30 -1.75 -11.40
C GLY A 57 -10.79 -1.80 -9.96
N GLY A 58 -9.71 -1.10 -9.60
CA GLY A 58 -9.27 -1.05 -8.19
C GLY A 58 -8.68 -2.34 -7.60
N VAL A 59 -8.52 -3.39 -8.40
CA VAL A 59 -7.81 -4.62 -8.01
C VAL A 59 -6.38 -4.56 -8.55
N TYR A 60 -5.43 -4.91 -7.69
CA TYR A 60 -3.99 -4.90 -7.99
C TYR A 60 -3.35 -6.20 -7.57
N LYS A 61 -2.44 -6.71 -8.38
CA LYS A 61 -1.55 -7.81 -8.03
C LYS A 61 -0.20 -7.25 -7.63
N LEU A 62 0.25 -7.60 -6.44
CA LEU A 62 1.59 -7.32 -5.97
C LEU A 62 2.47 -8.54 -6.29
N LEU A 63 3.52 -8.35 -7.08
CA LEU A 63 4.44 -9.41 -7.49
C LEU A 63 5.87 -9.07 -7.08
N ASN A 64 6.55 -9.97 -6.38
CA ASN A 64 7.98 -9.90 -6.12
C ASN A 64 8.71 -11.06 -6.82
N PHE A 65 10.00 -10.91 -7.14
CA PHE A 65 10.82 -11.93 -7.81
C PHE A 65 10.98 -13.23 -7.01
N ASP A 66 10.77 -13.22 -5.69
CA ASP A 66 10.86 -14.41 -4.84
C ASP A 66 9.56 -15.26 -4.79
N HIS A 67 8.69 -15.18 -5.81
CA HIS A 67 7.39 -15.88 -5.92
C HIS A 67 6.28 -15.39 -4.96
N PHE A 68 6.42 -14.20 -4.41
CA PHE A 68 5.35 -13.59 -3.62
C PHE A 68 4.32 -12.94 -4.56
N GLU A 69 3.09 -13.46 -4.52
CA GLU A 69 1.92 -12.92 -5.20
C GLU A 69 0.85 -12.53 -4.17
N LEU A 70 0.44 -11.26 -4.15
CA LEU A 70 -0.63 -10.79 -3.28
C LEU A 70 -1.67 -9.99 -4.06
N ASP A 71 -2.91 -10.48 -4.05
CA ASP A 71 -4.05 -9.76 -4.60
C ASP A 71 -4.59 -8.74 -3.59
N LEU A 72 -4.53 -7.47 -3.99
CA LEU A 72 -5.03 -6.33 -3.24
C LEU A 72 -6.29 -5.80 -3.93
N ASN A 73 -7.45 -6.08 -3.33
CA ASN A 73 -8.70 -5.43 -3.72
C ASN A 73 -8.90 -4.15 -2.91
N LEU A 74 -8.69 -3.00 -3.54
CA LEU A 74 -8.78 -1.70 -2.86
C LEU A 74 -10.22 -1.25 -2.58
N PHE A 75 -11.24 -1.89 -3.15
CA PHE A 75 -12.62 -1.61 -2.77
C PHE A 75 -12.98 -2.15 -1.39
N ASN A 76 -12.38 -3.26 -0.99
CA ASN A 76 -12.63 -3.90 0.31
C ASN A 76 -11.68 -3.38 1.41
N THR A 77 -11.21 -2.15 1.25
CA THR A 77 -10.27 -1.51 2.19
C THR A 77 -10.96 -0.39 2.96
N PRO A 78 -10.50 -0.09 4.19
CA PRO A 78 -10.88 1.13 4.89
C PRO A 78 -10.65 2.36 4.02
N LEU A 79 -11.44 3.41 4.23
CA LEU A 79 -11.23 4.71 3.56
C LEU A 79 -9.80 5.20 3.79
N PHE A 80 -9.18 5.79 2.77
CA PHE A 80 -7.80 6.26 2.85
C PHE A 80 -7.62 7.29 3.98
N GLN A 81 -8.62 8.15 4.17
CA GLN A 81 -8.64 9.18 5.21
C GLN A 81 -8.58 8.60 6.63
N ASN A 82 -9.01 7.35 6.84
CA ASN A 82 -8.81 6.66 8.10
C ASN A 82 -7.43 6.01 8.12
N LYS A 83 -6.41 6.85 8.37
CA LYS A 83 -4.99 6.47 8.40
C LYS A 83 -4.77 5.18 9.19
N THR A 84 -5.19 5.14 10.46
CA THR A 84 -4.94 3.99 11.34
C THR A 84 -5.54 2.70 10.78
N ALA A 85 -6.82 2.72 10.37
CA ALA A 85 -7.47 1.52 9.84
C ALA A 85 -6.82 1.06 8.52
N PHE A 86 -6.50 2.02 7.64
CA PHE A 86 -5.90 1.72 6.35
C PHE A 86 -4.47 1.17 6.49
N ILE A 87 -3.63 1.80 7.30
CA ILE A 87 -2.25 1.34 7.55
C ILE A 87 -2.24 -0.03 8.25
N ASN A 88 -3.14 -0.25 9.21
CA ASN A 88 -3.30 -1.57 9.84
C ASN A 88 -3.75 -2.64 8.82
N TRP A 89 -4.66 -2.29 7.91
CA TRP A 89 -5.09 -3.22 6.85
C TRP A 89 -3.92 -3.59 5.94
N VAL A 90 -3.18 -2.61 5.41
CA VAL A 90 -2.04 -2.84 4.51
C VAL A 90 -0.93 -3.64 5.21
N SER A 91 -0.54 -3.22 6.42
CA SER A 91 0.51 -3.91 7.19
C SER A 91 0.14 -5.35 7.52
N SER A 92 -1.14 -5.64 7.82
CA SER A 92 -1.60 -7.00 8.09
C SER A 92 -1.50 -7.91 6.87
N ARG A 93 -1.75 -7.37 5.67
CA ARG A 93 -1.62 -8.11 4.41
C ARG A 93 -0.16 -8.39 4.09
N LEU A 94 0.67 -7.36 4.17
CA LEU A 94 2.11 -7.53 3.96
C LEU A 94 2.72 -8.50 4.97
N TYR A 95 2.36 -8.41 6.25
CA TYR A 95 2.93 -9.28 7.28
C TYR A 95 2.50 -10.74 7.19
N LYS A 96 1.23 -11.01 6.88
CA LYS A 96 0.71 -12.38 6.75
C LYS A 96 1.46 -13.20 5.70
N ASP A 97 2.01 -12.53 4.70
CA ASP A 97 2.73 -13.20 3.62
C ASP A 97 4.26 -13.15 3.79
N ILE A 98 4.80 -12.29 4.67
CA ILE A 98 6.23 -12.27 5.04
C ILE A 98 6.54 -13.29 6.13
N SER A 99 5.60 -13.50 7.05
CA SER A 99 5.78 -14.49 8.11
C SER A 99 5.33 -15.85 7.59
N PRO A 100 6.24 -16.84 7.44
CA PRO A 100 5.88 -18.20 7.06
C PRO A 100 4.91 -18.84 8.06
#